data_AF-A0A7X7SFW8-F1
#
_entry.id   AF-A0A7X7SFW8-F1
#
_cell.length_a   1.000
_cell.length_b   1.000
_cell.length_c   1.000
_cell.angle_alpha   90.00
_cell.angle_beta   90.00
_cell.angle_gamma   90.00
#
_symmetry.space_group_name_H-M   'P 1'
#
loop_
_entity.id
_entity.type
_entity.pdbx_description
1 polymer ?
#
loop_
_entity_poly.entity_id
_entity_poly.type
_entity_poly.pdbx_seq_one_letter_code
_entity_poly.pdbx_strand_id
1 'polypeptide(L)'
;RVVDMAVATDTSEAVSAFKVRRSSGSIDREDALTDDETRQAVAAGRAIADDEIDSGADVLIVGDMGIGNTTPATVLIASLAGIEPVVAVGRGSGIDDAGWIRKTAAIRDAMWRARPLVRNTDALLRTVGGADIAAMTGFLAQAALRRTPVILDGVVVAAAAMVAEEYAPGARDWWVAGHRSPEPAHSAALNQLQLEPILDLDARLGEGTGALVAIPIVQGAVATLAQMATFVDAGVSESASDDTATAPDDTATAHAEDAGEAEPSTGAPQ
;
A
#
# COMPACT_ATOMS: atom_id res chain seq x y z
N ARG A 1 4.26 -18.96 7.46
CA ARG A 1 4.06 -19.19 8.91
C ARG A 1 2.69 -18.63 9.32
N VAL A 2 2.03 -19.16 10.35
CA VAL A 2 0.80 -18.59 10.93
C VAL A 2 1.09 -18.14 12.35
N VAL A 3 0.65 -16.94 12.73
CA VAL A 3 0.89 -16.34 14.04
C VAL A 3 -0.40 -15.73 14.57
N ASP A 4 -0.75 -16.05 15.81
CA ASP A 4 -1.87 -15.46 16.51
C ASP A 4 -1.39 -14.23 17.29
N MET A 5 -1.86 -13.05 16.87
CA MET A 5 -1.60 -11.79 17.56
C MET A 5 -2.69 -11.44 18.57
N ALA A 6 -3.97 -11.75 18.27
CA ALA A 6 -5.11 -11.28 19.06
C ALA A 6 -6.42 -12.08 18.89
N VAL A 7 -6.39 -13.35 18.49
CA VAL A 7 -7.61 -14.18 18.38
C VAL A 7 -8.32 -14.24 19.75
N ALA A 8 -9.64 -14.07 19.75
CA ALA A 8 -10.45 -13.94 20.97
C ALA A 8 -10.33 -15.17 21.91
N THR A 9 -10.18 -16.35 21.33
CA THR A 9 -10.10 -17.64 22.04
C THR A 9 -8.67 -18.12 22.15
N ASP A 10 -8.43 -19.10 23.00
CA ASP A 10 -7.14 -19.79 23.01
C ASP A 10 -6.90 -20.52 21.69
N THR A 11 -5.65 -20.49 21.27
CA THR A 11 -5.13 -21.13 20.07
C THR A 11 -4.01 -22.08 20.47
N SER A 12 -3.60 -22.97 19.56
CA SER A 12 -2.52 -23.92 19.86
C SER A 12 -1.20 -23.19 20.12
N GLU A 13 -0.34 -23.79 20.94
CA GLU A 13 1.01 -23.28 21.22
C GLU A 13 1.85 -23.05 19.95
N ALA A 14 1.54 -23.78 18.87
CA ALA A 14 2.19 -23.64 17.58
C ALA A 14 2.01 -22.24 16.93
N VAL A 15 0.96 -21.49 17.31
CA VAL A 15 0.67 -20.16 16.73
C VAL A 15 0.59 -19.05 17.77
N SER A 16 0.43 -19.38 19.06
CA SER A 16 0.16 -18.41 20.13
C SER A 16 1.40 -17.76 20.75
N ALA A 17 2.60 -18.08 20.28
CA ALA A 17 3.87 -17.57 20.85
C ALA A 17 3.96 -16.04 20.91
N PHE A 18 3.29 -15.33 20.00
CA PHE A 18 3.28 -13.86 19.92
C PHE A 18 1.92 -13.25 20.29
N LYS A 19 1.04 -14.00 20.95
CA LYS A 19 -0.29 -13.50 21.31
C LYS A 19 -0.17 -12.34 22.30
N VAL A 20 -0.59 -11.16 21.85
CA VAL A 20 -0.54 -9.93 22.65
C VAL A 20 -1.75 -9.84 23.55
N ARG A 21 -2.93 -10.18 23.03
CA ARG A 21 -4.20 -10.06 23.76
C ARG A 21 -5.31 -10.95 23.19
N ARG A 22 -6.53 -10.82 23.73
CA ARG A 22 -7.75 -11.45 23.18
C ARG A 22 -8.68 -10.37 22.63
N SER A 23 -8.72 -10.23 21.31
CA SER A 23 -9.43 -9.18 20.57
C SER A 23 -9.02 -7.75 20.91
N SER A 24 -9.18 -6.83 19.97
CA SER A 24 -8.95 -5.40 20.18
C SER A 24 -10.20 -4.71 20.72
N GLY A 25 -10.02 -3.51 21.30
CA GLY A 25 -11.13 -2.62 21.65
C GLY A 25 -11.86 -2.09 20.41
N SER A 26 -13.12 -1.66 20.61
CA SER A 26 -13.94 -1.13 19.51
C SER A 26 -13.48 0.28 19.10
N ILE A 27 -12.82 0.40 17.96
CA ILE A 27 -12.12 1.63 17.51
C ILE A 27 -13.02 2.85 17.30
N ASP A 28 -14.34 2.68 17.21
CA ASP A 28 -15.31 3.77 17.15
C ASP A 28 -15.56 4.42 18.54
N ARG A 29 -15.15 3.78 19.64
CA ARG A 29 -15.50 4.18 21.02
C ARG A 29 -14.33 4.20 21.98
N GLU A 30 -13.39 3.27 21.84
CA GLU A 30 -12.28 3.05 22.76
C GLU A 30 -11.00 2.69 22.00
N ASP A 31 -9.86 2.74 22.69
CA ASP A 31 -8.58 2.40 22.08
C ASP A 31 -8.52 0.90 21.75
N ALA A 32 -8.01 0.58 20.56
CA ALA A 32 -7.82 -0.79 20.10
C ALA A 32 -6.89 -1.58 21.05
N LEU A 33 -5.81 -0.92 21.49
CA LEU A 33 -4.72 -1.45 22.29
C LEU A 33 -4.34 -0.49 23.43
N THR A 34 -3.63 -0.99 24.43
CA THR A 34 -2.84 -0.18 25.35
C THR A 34 -1.50 0.20 24.74
N ASP A 35 -0.80 1.19 25.29
CA ASP A 35 0.55 1.57 24.83
C ASP A 35 1.54 0.38 24.85
N ASP A 36 1.42 -0.49 25.86
CA ASP A 36 2.31 -1.63 26.02
C ASP A 36 2.01 -2.72 25.00
N GLU A 37 0.73 -3.04 24.80
CA GLU A 37 0.29 -3.98 23.77
C GLU A 37 0.66 -3.50 22.36
N THR A 38 0.59 -2.19 22.07
CA THR A 38 1.04 -1.64 20.79
C THR A 38 2.54 -1.87 20.59
N ARG A 39 3.37 -1.51 21.58
CA ARG A 39 4.82 -1.74 21.50
C ARG A 39 5.16 -3.22 21.39
N GLN A 40 4.47 -4.08 22.14
CA GLN A 40 4.64 -5.52 22.10
C GLN A 40 4.29 -6.09 20.72
N ALA A 41 3.17 -5.67 20.13
CA ALA A 41 2.76 -6.10 18.80
C ALA A 41 3.77 -5.69 17.72
N VAL A 42 4.20 -4.42 17.72
CA VAL A 42 5.23 -3.93 16.79
C VAL A 42 6.54 -4.71 16.97
N ALA A 43 6.99 -4.93 18.21
CA ALA A 43 8.20 -5.69 18.51
C ALA A 43 8.10 -7.15 18.06
N ALA A 44 6.95 -7.79 18.25
CA ALA A 44 6.67 -9.14 17.75
C ALA A 44 6.78 -9.20 16.22
N GLY A 45 6.20 -8.24 15.52
CA GLY A 45 6.34 -8.12 14.07
C GLY A 45 7.79 -8.04 13.60
N ARG A 46 8.61 -7.23 14.27
CA ARG A 46 10.06 -7.12 13.98
C ARG A 46 10.78 -8.44 14.22
N ALA A 47 10.53 -9.09 15.35
CA ALA A 47 11.14 -10.38 15.69
C ALA A 47 10.77 -11.46 14.67
N ILE A 48 9.51 -11.51 14.22
CA ILE A 48 9.06 -12.46 13.19
C ILE A 48 9.78 -12.17 11.87
N ALA A 49 9.93 -10.92 11.46
CA ALA A 49 10.68 -10.59 10.24
C ALA A 49 12.15 -11.03 10.35
N ASP A 50 12.80 -10.75 11.49
CA ASP A 50 14.18 -11.18 11.73
C ASP A 50 14.31 -12.71 11.68
N ASP A 51 13.40 -13.46 12.31
CA ASP A 51 13.38 -14.93 12.26
C ASP A 51 13.33 -15.47 10.82
N GLU A 52 12.41 -14.95 9.99
CA GLU A 52 12.23 -15.43 8.61
C GLU A 52 13.44 -15.07 7.73
N ILE A 53 14.00 -13.86 7.91
CA ILE A 53 15.18 -13.41 7.17
C ILE A 53 16.42 -14.21 7.57
N ASP A 54 16.64 -14.41 8.87
CA ASP A 54 17.79 -15.17 9.39
C ASP A 54 17.69 -16.66 9.03
N SER A 55 16.47 -17.15 8.78
CA SER A 55 16.21 -18.49 8.23
C SER A 55 16.49 -18.59 6.71
N GLY A 56 16.85 -17.49 6.06
CA GLY A 56 17.29 -17.44 4.66
C GLY A 56 16.20 -17.05 3.65
N ALA A 57 15.15 -16.35 4.07
CA ALA A 57 14.14 -15.86 3.13
C ALA A 57 14.70 -14.74 2.21
N ASP A 58 14.69 -14.97 0.89
CA ASP A 58 15.07 -13.97 -0.11
C ASP A 58 13.98 -12.90 -0.34
N VAL A 59 12.73 -13.28 -0.14
CA VAL A 59 11.54 -12.43 -0.29
C VAL A 59 10.52 -12.79 0.77
N LEU A 60 9.85 -11.78 1.33
CA LEU A 60 8.81 -11.96 2.33
C LEU A 60 7.42 -11.68 1.74
N ILE A 61 6.43 -12.33 2.33
CA ILE A 61 5.01 -12.04 2.12
C ILE A 61 4.37 -11.97 3.49
N VAL A 62 3.51 -10.98 3.67
CA VAL A 62 2.68 -10.86 4.85
C VAL A 62 1.21 -10.92 4.42
N GLY A 63 0.42 -11.64 5.20
CA GLY A 63 -1.01 -11.78 5.02
C GLY A 63 -1.73 -11.52 6.32
N ASP A 64 -3.01 -11.19 6.24
CA ASP A 64 -3.87 -10.95 7.38
C ASP A 64 -4.96 -12.02 7.52
N MET A 65 -5.47 -12.21 8.74
CA MET A 65 -6.65 -13.02 9.00
C MET A 65 -7.37 -12.46 10.23
N GLY A 66 -8.47 -11.72 10.01
CA GLY A 66 -9.23 -11.12 11.10
C GLY A 66 -10.62 -10.66 10.66
N ILE A 67 -11.66 -11.14 11.34
CA ILE A 67 -13.03 -10.70 11.02
C ILE A 67 -13.17 -9.22 11.39
N GLY A 68 -13.51 -8.41 10.38
CA GLY A 68 -13.75 -6.97 10.54
C GLY A 68 -12.51 -6.08 10.41
N ASN A 69 -11.32 -6.65 10.21
CA ASN A 69 -10.04 -5.92 10.14
C ASN A 69 -9.93 -4.95 8.94
N THR A 70 -10.76 -5.10 7.90
CA THR A 70 -10.90 -4.09 6.84
C THR A 70 -11.37 -2.74 7.38
N THR A 71 -12.07 -2.71 8.52
CA THR A 71 -12.52 -1.47 9.17
C THR A 71 -11.36 -0.64 9.73
N PRO A 72 -10.52 -1.14 10.67
CA PRO A 72 -9.33 -0.42 11.11
C PRO A 72 -8.35 -0.13 9.96
N ALA A 73 -8.19 -1.05 9.00
CA ALA A 73 -7.37 -0.79 7.81
C ALA A 73 -7.85 0.43 7.02
N THR A 74 -9.16 0.52 6.72
CA THR A 74 -9.73 1.68 6.05
C THR A 74 -9.56 2.96 6.88
N VAL A 75 -9.72 2.91 8.21
CA VAL A 75 -9.53 4.09 9.08
C VAL A 75 -8.10 4.61 9.00
N LEU A 76 -7.10 3.71 9.09
CA LEU A 76 -5.70 4.08 9.01
C LEU A 76 -5.36 4.70 7.66
N ILE A 77 -5.71 4.02 6.57
CA ILE A 77 -5.47 4.50 5.21
C ILE A 77 -6.16 5.86 5.01
N ALA A 78 -7.44 5.96 5.37
CA ALA A 78 -8.20 7.17 5.12
C ALA A 78 -7.68 8.37 5.91
N SER A 79 -7.25 8.14 7.16
CA SER A 79 -6.68 9.18 8.01
C SER A 79 -5.31 9.65 7.50
N LEU A 80 -4.46 8.72 7.04
CA LEU A 80 -3.11 9.04 6.53
C LEU A 80 -3.15 9.66 5.12
N ALA A 81 -4.04 9.19 4.25
CA ALA A 81 -4.21 9.70 2.88
C ALA A 81 -5.12 10.94 2.80
N GLY A 82 -5.78 11.32 3.90
CA GLY A 82 -6.69 12.48 3.93
C GLY A 82 -7.94 12.32 3.05
N ILE A 83 -8.44 11.09 2.88
CA ILE A 83 -9.64 10.79 2.10
C ILE A 83 -10.88 10.70 2.99
N GLU A 84 -12.03 11.10 2.46
CA GLU A 84 -13.29 11.06 3.20
C GLU A 84 -13.81 9.61 3.40
N PRO A 85 -14.46 9.29 4.54
CA PRO A 85 -14.93 7.94 4.84
C PRO A 85 -15.76 7.32 3.71
N VAL A 86 -16.70 8.08 3.14
CA VAL A 86 -17.64 7.61 2.12
C VAL A 86 -16.95 7.09 0.85
N VAL A 87 -15.76 7.61 0.53
CA VAL A 87 -14.96 7.19 -0.63
C VAL A 87 -14.06 6.00 -0.27
N ALA A 88 -13.69 5.87 1.01
CA ALA A 88 -12.78 4.85 1.49
C ALA A 88 -13.46 3.50 1.77
N VAL A 89 -14.75 3.49 2.10
CA VAL A 89 -15.45 2.27 2.58
C VAL A 89 -15.81 1.31 1.44
N GLY A 90 -15.11 0.17 1.40
CA GLY A 90 -15.50 -1.00 0.60
C GLY A 90 -16.42 -1.98 1.33
N ARG A 91 -16.94 -2.97 0.60
CA ARG A 91 -17.84 -4.02 1.13
C ARG A 91 -17.12 -5.14 1.89
N GLY A 92 -15.78 -5.16 1.89
CA GLY A 92 -14.96 -6.18 2.54
C GLY A 92 -15.37 -7.59 2.09
N SER A 93 -15.72 -8.43 3.06
CA SER A 93 -16.20 -9.81 2.86
C SER A 93 -17.61 -9.92 2.25
N GLY A 94 -18.09 -8.90 1.53
CA GLY A 94 -19.38 -8.90 0.83
C GLY A 94 -20.58 -8.46 1.67
N ILE A 95 -20.41 -7.46 2.55
CA ILE A 95 -21.49 -6.95 3.39
C ILE A 95 -22.64 -6.31 2.57
N ASP A 96 -23.86 -6.41 3.10
CA ASP A 96 -25.06 -5.76 2.56
C ASP A 96 -25.06 -4.24 2.84
N ASP A 97 -26.08 -3.53 2.34
CA ASP A 97 -26.16 -2.06 2.48
C ASP A 97 -26.29 -1.64 3.95
N ALA A 98 -27.01 -2.41 4.76
CA ALA A 98 -27.12 -2.16 6.19
C ALA A 98 -25.75 -2.34 6.90
N GLY A 99 -24.98 -3.37 6.52
CA GLY A 99 -23.61 -3.58 6.96
C GLY A 99 -22.68 -2.46 6.52
N TRP A 100 -22.81 -2.01 5.27
CA TRP A 100 -22.04 -0.87 4.75
C TRP A 100 -22.35 0.40 5.54
N ILE A 101 -23.62 0.72 5.83
CA ILE A 101 -24.00 1.89 6.64
C ILE A 101 -23.37 1.83 8.03
N ARG A 102 -23.41 0.67 8.70
CA ARG A 102 -22.78 0.48 10.02
C ARG A 102 -21.25 0.63 9.95
N LYS A 103 -20.61 0.04 8.93
CA LYS A 103 -19.16 0.14 8.71
C LYS A 103 -18.76 1.59 8.46
N THR A 104 -19.49 2.33 7.62
CA THR A 104 -19.24 3.74 7.35
C THR A 104 -19.37 4.61 8.58
N ALA A 105 -20.37 4.38 9.43
CA ALA A 105 -20.50 5.10 10.70
C ALA A 105 -19.32 4.82 11.65
N ALA A 106 -18.93 3.55 11.81
CA ALA A 106 -17.78 3.18 12.64
C ALA A 106 -16.46 3.78 12.11
N ILE A 107 -16.24 3.78 10.80
CA ILE A 107 -15.06 4.38 10.17
C ILE A 107 -15.03 5.89 10.40
N ARG A 108 -16.16 6.58 10.18
CA ARG A 108 -16.26 8.02 10.44
C ARG A 108 -15.89 8.36 11.89
N ASP A 109 -16.45 7.62 12.84
CA ASP A 109 -16.25 7.89 14.27
C ASP A 109 -14.80 7.57 14.70
N ALA A 110 -14.23 6.47 14.20
CA ALA A 110 -12.83 6.13 14.43
C ALA A 110 -11.88 7.14 13.77
N MET A 111 -12.15 7.62 12.55
CA MET A 111 -11.35 8.65 11.88
C MET A 111 -11.34 9.97 12.66
N TRP A 112 -12.45 10.33 13.31
CA TRP A 112 -12.48 11.48 14.21
C TRP A 112 -11.48 11.33 15.37
N ARG A 113 -11.39 10.13 15.94
CA ARG A 113 -10.41 9.79 17.01
C ARG A 113 -8.97 9.74 16.48
N ALA A 114 -8.78 9.30 15.23
CA ALA A 114 -7.48 9.19 14.57
C ALA A 114 -6.87 10.55 14.17
N ARG A 115 -7.71 11.51 13.80
CA ARG A 115 -7.30 12.83 13.26
C ARG A 115 -6.21 13.55 14.08
N PRO A 116 -6.28 13.68 15.42
CA PRO A 116 -5.23 14.33 16.19
C PRO A 116 -3.94 13.49 16.31
N LEU A 117 -3.98 12.21 15.90
CA LEU A 117 -2.91 11.23 16.12
C LEU A 117 -2.12 10.89 14.86
N VAL A 118 -2.47 11.43 13.68
CA VAL A 118 -1.83 11.08 12.40
C VAL A 118 -0.32 11.36 12.33
N ARG A 119 0.22 12.17 13.26
CA ARG A 119 1.67 12.45 13.40
C ARG A 119 2.34 11.66 14.53
N ASN A 120 1.58 10.82 15.24
CA ASN A 120 2.05 9.96 16.31
C ASN A 120 1.64 8.52 15.98
N THR A 121 2.54 7.82 15.29
CA THR A 121 2.30 6.49 14.73
C THR A 121 1.94 5.45 15.79
N ASP A 122 2.62 5.46 16.94
CA ASP A 122 2.31 4.58 18.08
C ASP A 122 0.88 4.85 18.59
N ALA A 123 0.53 6.12 18.82
CA ALA A 123 -0.80 6.49 19.30
C ALA A 123 -1.90 6.17 18.27
N LEU A 124 -1.60 6.31 16.98
CA LEU A 124 -2.52 5.99 15.90
C LEU A 124 -2.83 4.49 15.88
N LEU A 125 -1.80 3.63 15.91
CA LEU A 125 -1.98 2.17 15.97
C LEU A 125 -2.73 1.74 17.25
N ARG A 126 -2.38 2.35 18.38
CA ARG A 126 -3.03 2.12 19.67
C ARG A 126 -4.52 2.43 19.64
N THR A 127 -4.90 3.55 19.04
CA THR A 127 -6.28 4.04 19.07
C THR A 127 -7.17 3.39 18.01
N VAL A 128 -6.70 3.27 16.77
CA VAL A 128 -7.54 2.84 15.62
C VAL A 128 -6.99 1.69 14.79
N GLY A 129 -5.89 1.07 15.22
CA GLY A 129 -5.33 -0.10 14.57
C GLY A 129 -5.86 -1.42 15.15
N GLY A 130 -4.93 -2.34 15.37
CA GLY A 130 -5.13 -3.67 15.94
C GLY A 130 -3.78 -4.33 16.17
N ALA A 131 -3.71 -5.38 17.00
CA ALA A 131 -2.45 -6.06 17.28
C ALA A 131 -1.86 -6.73 16.03
N ASP A 132 -2.72 -7.21 15.14
CA ASP A 132 -2.37 -7.74 13.82
C ASP A 132 -1.74 -6.65 12.93
N ILE A 133 -2.39 -5.50 12.77
CA ILE A 133 -1.87 -4.39 11.95
C ILE A 133 -0.59 -3.81 12.55
N ALA A 134 -0.51 -3.68 13.87
CA ALA A 134 0.70 -3.22 14.56
C ALA A 134 1.88 -4.18 14.37
N ALA A 135 1.63 -5.50 14.43
CA ALA A 135 2.65 -6.50 14.10
C ALA A 135 3.07 -6.47 12.63
N MET A 136 2.13 -6.39 11.69
CA MET A 136 2.45 -6.24 10.27
C MET A 136 3.26 -4.96 10.01
N THR A 137 2.95 -3.87 10.71
CA THR A 137 3.71 -2.61 10.62
C THR A 137 5.16 -2.81 11.05
N GLY A 138 5.39 -3.47 12.20
CA GLY A 138 6.72 -3.81 12.68
C GLY A 138 7.47 -4.73 11.72
N PHE A 139 6.78 -5.73 11.17
CA PHE A 139 7.32 -6.69 10.21
C PHE A 139 7.80 -5.99 8.93
N LEU A 140 6.96 -5.13 8.33
CA LEU A 140 7.26 -4.43 7.09
C LEU A 140 8.40 -3.41 7.25
N ALA A 141 8.39 -2.64 8.34
CA ALA A 141 9.47 -1.71 8.64
C ALA A 141 10.80 -2.44 8.86
N GLN A 142 10.77 -3.58 9.57
CA GLN A 142 11.98 -4.38 9.80
C GLN A 142 12.51 -5.00 8.51
N ALA A 143 11.64 -5.56 7.66
CA ALA A 143 12.03 -6.10 6.38
C ALA A 143 12.78 -5.06 5.52
N ALA A 144 12.27 -3.82 5.47
CA ALA A 144 12.92 -2.72 4.78
C ALA A 144 14.28 -2.35 5.41
N LEU A 145 14.36 -2.24 6.74
CA LEU A 145 15.63 -1.98 7.45
C LEU A 145 16.68 -3.06 7.21
N ARG A 146 16.23 -4.32 7.11
CA ARG A 146 17.05 -5.50 6.81
C ARG A 146 17.35 -5.66 5.32
N ARG A 147 16.81 -4.78 4.47
CA ARG A 147 16.99 -4.81 3.02
C ARG A 147 16.46 -6.09 2.36
N THR A 148 15.34 -6.60 2.89
CA THR A 148 14.65 -7.77 2.34
C THR A 148 13.36 -7.32 1.66
N PRO A 149 13.16 -7.65 0.36
CA PRO A 149 11.97 -7.23 -0.36
C PRO A 149 10.71 -7.91 0.17
N VAL A 150 9.59 -7.18 0.12
CA VAL A 150 8.26 -7.70 0.50
C VAL A 150 7.27 -7.54 -0.65
N ILE A 151 6.49 -8.57 -0.93
CA ILE A 151 5.31 -8.46 -1.82
C ILE A 151 4.09 -8.19 -0.94
N LEU A 152 3.49 -7.01 -1.10
CA LEU A 152 2.31 -6.59 -0.35
C LEU A 152 1.04 -7.23 -0.95
N ASP A 153 0.11 -7.61 -0.08
CA ASP A 153 -1.16 -8.23 -0.46
C ASP A 153 -2.28 -7.19 -0.57
N GLY A 154 -3.37 -7.36 0.18
CA GLY A 154 -4.57 -6.51 0.11
C GLY A 154 -4.55 -5.30 1.04
N VAL A 155 -5.75 -4.73 1.21
CA VAL A 155 -5.98 -3.47 1.94
C VAL A 155 -5.42 -3.43 3.36
N VAL A 156 -5.45 -4.54 4.10
CA VAL A 156 -5.00 -4.58 5.50
C VAL A 156 -3.48 -4.51 5.58
N VAL A 157 -2.79 -5.23 4.70
CA VAL A 157 -1.34 -5.16 4.54
C VAL A 157 -0.91 -3.77 4.05
N ALA A 158 -1.64 -3.19 3.10
CA ALA A 158 -1.37 -1.84 2.62
C ALA A 158 -1.54 -0.77 3.71
N ALA A 159 -2.51 -0.93 4.62
CA ALA A 159 -2.66 -0.07 5.78
C ALA A 159 -1.44 -0.15 6.71
N ALA A 160 -0.98 -1.37 7.02
CA ALA A 160 0.25 -1.58 7.79
C ALA A 160 1.49 -0.99 7.09
N ALA A 161 1.56 -1.09 5.76
CA ALA A 161 2.65 -0.53 4.95
C ALA A 161 2.70 1.00 5.03
N MET A 162 1.54 1.69 4.96
CA MET A 162 1.50 3.15 5.14
C MET A 162 1.99 3.58 6.52
N VAL A 163 1.61 2.84 7.57
CA VAL A 163 2.09 3.12 8.94
C VAL A 163 3.59 2.80 9.06
N ALA A 164 4.07 1.74 8.40
CA ALA A 164 5.48 1.35 8.41
C ALA A 164 6.36 2.39 7.70
N GLU A 165 5.88 2.99 6.61
CA GLU A 165 6.57 4.10 5.93
C GLU A 165 6.72 5.33 6.84
N GLU A 166 5.74 5.61 7.70
CA GLU A 166 5.87 6.68 8.70
C GLU A 166 6.88 6.33 9.82
N TYR A 167 7.05 5.04 10.16
CA TYR A 167 8.08 4.60 11.12
C TYR A 167 9.49 4.62 10.53
N ALA A 168 9.62 4.20 9.28
CA ALA A 168 10.88 4.05 8.58
C ALA A 168 10.75 4.69 7.18
N PRO A 169 10.92 6.02 7.07
CA PRO A 169 10.82 6.72 5.79
C PRO A 169 11.75 6.11 4.74
N GLY A 170 11.22 5.83 3.54
CA GLY A 170 11.91 5.12 2.46
C GLY A 170 11.74 3.59 2.52
N ALA A 171 10.96 3.05 3.45
CA ALA A 171 10.70 1.61 3.52
C ALA A 171 9.94 1.09 2.30
N ARG A 172 9.07 1.92 1.70
CA ARG A 172 8.32 1.60 0.48
C ARG A 172 9.18 1.17 -0.70
N ASP A 173 10.44 1.60 -0.77
CA ASP A 173 11.36 1.23 -1.86
C ASP A 173 11.77 -0.26 -1.80
N TRP A 174 11.46 -0.95 -0.69
CA TRP A 174 11.67 -2.39 -0.50
C TRP A 174 10.42 -3.21 -0.80
N TRP A 175 9.32 -2.59 -1.22
CA TRP A 175 8.05 -3.27 -1.39
C TRP A 175 7.59 -3.22 -2.85
N VAL A 176 6.89 -4.26 -3.25
CA VAL A 176 6.09 -4.27 -4.48
C VAL A 176 4.65 -4.64 -4.13
N ALA A 177 3.68 -4.05 -4.81
CA ALA A 177 2.30 -4.43 -4.63
C ALA A 177 1.97 -5.67 -5.47
N GLY A 178 1.61 -6.77 -4.82
CA GLY A 178 1.30 -8.02 -5.51
C GLY A 178 0.05 -7.91 -6.38
N HIS A 179 -1.01 -7.26 -5.86
CA HIS A 179 -2.23 -7.04 -6.62
C HIS A 179 -2.99 -5.78 -6.19
N ARG A 180 -3.91 -5.33 -7.04
CA ARG A 180 -4.97 -4.39 -6.69
C ARG A 180 -6.16 -5.17 -6.12
N SER A 181 -6.60 -4.83 -4.90
CA SER A 181 -7.85 -5.35 -4.35
C SER A 181 -9.01 -4.41 -4.71
N PRO A 182 -10.27 -4.89 -4.77
CA PRO A 182 -11.42 -4.04 -5.04
C PRO A 182 -11.84 -3.13 -3.88
N GLU A 183 -11.19 -3.22 -2.70
CA GLU A 183 -11.43 -2.27 -1.62
C GLU A 183 -10.95 -0.85 -2.03
N PRO A 184 -11.82 0.17 -2.04
CA PRO A 184 -11.47 1.52 -2.50
C PRO A 184 -10.27 2.12 -1.78
N ALA A 185 -10.17 1.90 -0.46
CA ALA A 185 -9.04 2.34 0.34
C ALA A 185 -7.70 1.78 -0.15
N HIS A 186 -7.66 0.57 -0.72
CA HIS A 186 -6.39 -0.01 -1.17
C HIS A 186 -5.79 0.81 -2.31
N SER A 187 -6.59 1.28 -3.26
CA SER A 187 -6.07 2.14 -4.34
C SER A 187 -5.52 3.46 -3.81
N ALA A 188 -6.13 4.04 -2.77
CA ALA A 188 -5.60 5.24 -2.12
C ALA A 188 -4.26 4.96 -1.41
N ALA A 189 -4.13 3.81 -0.75
CA ALA A 189 -2.89 3.40 -0.11
C ALA A 189 -1.75 3.20 -1.12
N LEU A 190 -2.02 2.51 -2.23
CA LEU A 190 -1.06 2.30 -3.32
C LEU A 190 -0.59 3.63 -3.92
N ASN A 191 -1.49 4.57 -4.13
CA ASN A 191 -1.15 5.91 -4.62
C ASN A 191 -0.26 6.68 -3.63
N GLN A 192 -0.56 6.64 -2.33
CA GLN A 192 0.26 7.30 -1.30
C GLN A 192 1.65 6.67 -1.20
N LEU A 193 1.73 5.34 -1.28
CA LEU A 193 2.98 4.58 -1.27
C LEU A 193 3.73 4.64 -2.61
N GLN A 194 3.10 5.17 -3.67
CA GLN A 194 3.66 5.22 -5.03
C GLN A 194 4.00 3.83 -5.60
N LEU A 195 3.15 2.84 -5.30
CA LEU A 195 3.32 1.46 -5.75
C LEU A 195 2.30 1.12 -6.83
N GLU A 196 2.78 0.68 -8.00
CA GLU A 196 1.92 0.10 -9.03
C GLU A 196 1.76 -1.41 -8.78
N PRO A 197 0.53 -1.94 -8.70
CA PRO A 197 0.30 -3.37 -8.50
C PRO A 197 0.70 -4.21 -9.72
N ILE A 198 1.29 -5.37 -9.47
CA ILE A 198 1.69 -6.33 -10.50
C ILE A 198 0.46 -6.94 -11.19
N LEU A 199 -0.61 -7.20 -10.41
CA LEU A 199 -1.81 -7.89 -10.87
C LEU A 199 -3.07 -7.09 -10.56
N ASP A 200 -4.08 -7.19 -11.42
CA ASP A 200 -5.45 -6.72 -11.16
C ASP A 200 -6.44 -7.83 -11.51
N LEU A 201 -6.87 -8.57 -10.49
CA LEU A 201 -7.64 -9.81 -10.63
C LEU A 201 -8.98 -9.77 -9.88
N ASP A 202 -9.40 -8.59 -9.39
CA ASP A 202 -10.55 -8.44 -8.49
C ASP A 202 -10.50 -9.35 -7.23
N ALA A 203 -9.28 -9.74 -6.83
CA ALA A 203 -9.05 -10.62 -5.68
C ALA A 203 -9.28 -9.87 -4.36
N ARG A 204 -9.97 -10.51 -3.41
CA ARG A 204 -10.45 -9.88 -2.17
C ARG A 204 -10.39 -10.76 -0.92
N LEU A 205 -9.67 -11.89 -0.99
CA LEU A 205 -9.57 -12.85 0.10
C LEU A 205 -8.68 -12.34 1.23
N GLY A 206 -7.57 -11.66 0.91
CA GLY A 206 -6.52 -11.34 1.88
C GLY A 206 -5.60 -12.53 2.09
N GLU A 207 -5.15 -12.74 3.32
CA GLU A 207 -4.32 -13.88 3.73
C GLU A 207 -2.96 -14.01 3.00
N GLY A 208 -2.53 -12.97 2.27
CA GLY A 208 -1.30 -13.01 1.48
C GLY A 208 -1.48 -13.62 0.09
N THR A 209 -2.72 -13.89 -0.31
CA THR A 209 -3.00 -14.69 -1.52
C THR A 209 -2.71 -13.97 -2.83
N GLY A 210 -3.02 -12.67 -2.92
CA GLY A 210 -2.67 -11.87 -4.09
C GLY A 210 -1.17 -11.65 -4.22
N ALA A 211 -0.47 -11.45 -3.10
CA ALA A 211 0.99 -11.43 -3.07
C ALA A 211 1.61 -12.77 -3.52
N LEU A 212 1.07 -13.90 -3.06
CA LEU A 212 1.54 -15.23 -3.43
C LEU A 212 1.39 -15.50 -4.93
N VAL A 213 0.26 -15.11 -5.53
CA VAL A 213 0.01 -15.28 -6.97
C VAL A 213 0.92 -14.39 -7.82
N ALA A 214 1.44 -13.28 -7.27
CA ALA A 214 2.39 -12.42 -7.97
C ALA A 214 3.83 -12.96 -8.02
N ILE A 215 4.20 -13.93 -7.16
CA ILE A 215 5.58 -14.48 -7.08
C ILE A 215 6.11 -14.91 -8.46
N PRO A 216 5.40 -15.71 -9.28
CA PRO A 216 5.95 -16.18 -10.54
C PRO A 216 6.28 -15.06 -11.53
N ILE A 217 5.57 -13.93 -11.47
CA ILE A 217 5.84 -12.76 -12.30
C ILE A 217 7.14 -12.09 -11.85
N VAL A 218 7.33 -11.92 -10.54
CA VAL A 218 8.57 -11.39 -9.95
C VAL A 218 9.76 -12.30 -10.30
N GLN A 219 9.61 -13.61 -10.14
CA GLN A 219 10.62 -14.59 -10.52
C GLN A 219 10.95 -14.54 -12.01
N GLY A 220 9.94 -14.39 -12.87
CA GLY A 220 10.12 -14.20 -14.31
C GLY A 220 10.93 -12.95 -14.64
N ALA A 221 10.63 -11.82 -13.98
CA ALA A 221 11.38 -10.58 -14.17
C ALA A 221 12.86 -10.72 -13.75
N VAL A 222 13.11 -11.35 -12.59
CA VAL A 222 14.48 -11.62 -12.12
C VAL A 222 15.22 -12.55 -13.08
N ALA A 223 14.59 -13.64 -13.53
CA ALA A 223 15.18 -14.57 -14.48
C ALA A 223 15.50 -13.90 -15.82
N THR A 224 14.60 -13.05 -16.32
CA THR A 224 14.81 -12.24 -17.51
C THR A 224 16.05 -11.34 -17.37
N LEU A 225 16.17 -10.61 -16.26
CA LEU A 225 17.33 -9.75 -16.01
C LEU A 225 18.64 -10.53 -15.87
N ALA A 226 18.60 -11.72 -15.28
CA ALA A 226 19.80 -12.51 -15.02
C ALA A 226 20.26 -13.36 -16.21
N GLN A 227 19.34 -13.77 -17.10
CA GLN A 227 19.60 -14.84 -18.08
C GLN A 227 19.36 -14.42 -19.53
N MET A 228 18.68 -13.30 -19.81
CA MET A 228 18.52 -12.85 -21.19
C MET A 228 19.84 -12.31 -21.74
N ALA A 229 20.25 -12.84 -22.90
CA ALA A 229 21.39 -12.36 -23.65
C ALA A 229 21.22 -10.87 -23.99
N THR A 230 22.30 -10.11 -23.87
CA THR A 230 22.29 -8.71 -24.31
C THR A 230 22.21 -8.63 -25.85
N PHE A 231 21.86 -7.47 -26.40
CA PHE A 231 21.87 -7.28 -27.87
C PHE A 231 23.25 -7.58 -28.48
N VAL A 232 24.32 -7.30 -27.73
CA VAL A 232 25.71 -7.62 -28.12
C VAL A 232 25.91 -9.13 -28.17
N ASP A 233 25.48 -9.86 -27.15
CA ASP A 233 25.59 -11.33 -27.09
C ASP A 233 24.73 -12.02 -28.16
N ALA A 234 23.58 -11.42 -28.48
CA ALA A 234 22.63 -11.92 -29.48
C ALA A 234 23.02 -11.54 -30.93
N GLY A 235 24.08 -10.75 -31.14
CA GLY A 235 24.54 -10.35 -32.47
C GLY A 235 23.58 -9.42 -33.21
N VAL A 236 22.76 -8.66 -32.49
CA VAL A 236 21.80 -7.70 -33.08
C VAL A 236 22.49 -6.35 -33.20
N SER A 237 22.69 -5.87 -34.43
CA SER A 237 23.21 -4.52 -34.68
C SER A 237 22.19 -3.47 -34.26
N GLU A 238 22.60 -2.47 -33.48
CA GLU A 238 21.80 -1.27 -33.24
C GLU A 238 21.50 -0.59 -34.58
N SER A 239 20.24 -0.59 -35.01
CA SER A 239 19.82 0.23 -36.13
C SER A 239 19.79 1.68 -35.67
N ALA A 240 20.85 2.43 -36.00
CA ALA A 240 20.81 3.89 -35.93
C ALA A 240 19.61 4.36 -36.76
N SER A 241 18.62 4.98 -36.12
CA SER A 241 17.60 5.73 -36.84
C SER A 241 18.30 6.90 -37.53
N ASP A 242 18.51 6.78 -38.84
CA ASP A 242 18.92 7.87 -39.73
C ASP A 242 17.81 8.93 -39.71
N ASP A 243 17.95 9.89 -38.81
CA ASP A 243 17.18 11.13 -38.85
C ASP A 243 17.88 12.09 -39.82
N THR A 244 17.93 11.71 -41.11
CA THR A 244 18.30 12.65 -42.17
C THR A 244 17.10 13.53 -42.45
N ALA A 245 16.95 14.58 -41.65
CA ALA A 245 16.12 15.73 -41.98
C ALA A 245 16.71 16.42 -43.22
N THR A 246 16.20 16.05 -44.39
CA THR A 246 16.43 16.78 -45.65
C THR A 246 15.79 18.16 -45.52
N ALA A 247 16.60 19.19 -45.32
CA ALA A 247 16.16 20.57 -45.48
C ALA A 247 15.93 20.86 -46.99
N PRO A 248 14.79 21.44 -47.39
CA PRO A 248 14.66 22.01 -48.72
C PRO A 248 15.09 23.47 -48.70
N ASP A 249 16.08 23.79 -49.55
CA ASP A 249 16.41 25.15 -49.97
C ASP A 249 15.94 25.28 -51.43
N ASP A 250 14.99 26.19 -51.70
CA ASP A 250 15.03 27.08 -52.88
C ASP A 250 13.85 28.08 -52.93
N THR A 251 14.22 29.34 -52.69
CA THR A 251 13.88 30.59 -53.40
C THR A 251 12.53 30.84 -54.12
N ALA A 252 11.96 32.02 -53.78
CA ALA A 252 11.24 33.04 -54.58
C ALA A 252 9.90 32.64 -55.29
N THR A 253 8.79 33.39 -55.23
CA THR A 253 8.62 34.82 -55.56
C THR A 253 7.19 35.32 -55.22
N ALA A 254 7.11 36.56 -54.68
CA ALA A 254 6.07 37.62 -54.74
C ALA A 254 4.54 37.34 -54.86
N HIS A 255 3.71 37.96 -53.98
CA HIS A 255 2.99 39.24 -54.26
C HIS A 255 2.00 39.68 -53.13
N ALA A 256 2.06 40.99 -52.82
CA ALA A 256 1.02 41.95 -52.36
C ALA A 256 0.25 41.68 -51.04
N GLU A 257 0.46 42.47 -49.96
CA GLU A 257 -0.20 43.76 -49.62
C GLU A 257 -1.71 43.64 -49.30
N ASP A 258 -2.10 43.85 -48.03
CA ASP A 258 -2.86 45.04 -47.61
C ASP A 258 -2.95 45.14 -46.06
N ALA A 259 -3.16 46.36 -45.59
CA ALA A 259 -2.97 46.92 -44.26
C ALA A 259 -4.23 46.93 -43.37
N GLY A 260 -4.01 47.27 -42.09
CA GLY A 260 -5.02 47.81 -41.16
C GLY A 260 -5.10 47.02 -39.85
N GLU A 261 -4.38 47.38 -38.78
CA GLU A 261 -4.79 48.37 -37.74
C GLU A 261 -6.27 48.25 -37.34
N ALA A 262 -6.70 48.19 -36.08
CA ALA A 262 -6.06 48.33 -34.77
C ALA A 262 -7.10 47.84 -33.71
N GLU A 263 -6.64 47.53 -32.50
CA GLU A 263 -7.52 47.39 -31.31
C GLU A 263 -8.22 48.72 -30.97
N PRO A 264 -9.23 48.74 -30.06
CA PRO A 264 -8.86 48.92 -28.64
C PRO A 264 -9.81 48.28 -27.59
N SER A 265 -9.20 47.81 -26.50
CA SER A 265 -9.41 48.21 -25.09
C SER A 265 -10.81 48.45 -24.47
N THR A 266 -10.87 48.09 -23.18
CA THR A 266 -11.74 48.50 -22.04
C THR A 266 -12.80 47.46 -21.64
N GLY A 267 -13.03 47.12 -20.37
CA GLY A 267 -12.55 47.64 -19.08
C GLY A 267 -13.04 46.74 -17.93
N ALA A 268 -12.49 46.95 -16.73
CA ALA A 268 -12.58 46.11 -15.53
C ALA A 268 -13.84 46.38 -14.65
N PRO A 269 -13.87 46.03 -13.34
CA PRO A 269 -14.64 44.91 -12.78
C PRO A 269 -15.80 45.34 -11.85
N GLN A 270 -16.60 44.36 -11.39
CA GLN A 270 -17.35 44.38 -10.13
C GLN A 270 -17.21 43.02 -9.44
#